data_AF-A0A423PDS8-F1
#
_entry.id   AF-A0A423PDS8-F1
#
_cell.length_a   1.000
_cell.length_b   1.000
_cell.length_c   1.000
_cell.angle_alpha   90.00
_cell.angle_beta   90.00
_cell.angle_gamma   90.00
#
_symmetry.space_group_name_H-M   'P 1'
#
loop_
_entity.id
_entity.type
_entity.pdbx_description
1 polymer ?
#
loop_
_entity_poly.entity_id
_entity_poly.type
_entity_poly.pdbx_seq_one_letter_code
_entity_poly.pdbx_strand_id
1 'polypeptide(L)'
;MSTLIVKNLPDDLHERLRQLAKRNHRSVTKQVIHIIESSLSGQSEPINRPSSITVQGGRPMSRKELETALDDARYRHYPSLDHLNAHMDELRADRDDIAR
;
A
#
# COMPACT_ATOMS: atom_id res chain seq x y z
N MET A 1 -22.72 -20.79 -18.94
CA MET A 1 -21.91 -19.57 -18.95
C MET A 1 -22.81 -18.42 -18.55
N SER A 2 -22.42 -17.64 -17.55
CA SER A 2 -23.22 -16.52 -17.07
C SER A 2 -22.62 -15.21 -17.60
N THR A 3 -23.45 -14.32 -18.12
CA THR A 3 -23.03 -13.00 -18.61
C THR A 3 -23.43 -11.95 -17.60
N LEU A 4 -22.47 -11.13 -17.17
CA LEU A 4 -22.69 -10.00 -16.28
C LEU A 4 -22.58 -8.70 -17.08
N ILE A 5 -23.61 -7.85 -17.02
CA ILE A 5 -23.66 -6.55 -17.70
C ILE A 5 -23.70 -5.46 -16.64
N VAL A 6 -22.67 -4.63 -16.60
CA VAL A 6 -22.64 -3.43 -15.76
C VAL A 6 -23.13 -2.25 -16.60
N LYS A 7 -24.30 -1.71 -16.26
CA LYS A 7 -24.83 -0.49 -16.90
C LYS A 7 -24.27 0.74 -16.21
N ASN A 8 -24.07 1.81 -16.99
CA ASN A 8 -23.58 3.11 -16.49
C ASN A 8 -22.24 3.01 -15.75
N LEU A 9 -21.27 2.27 -16.30
CA LEU A 9 -19.91 2.29 -15.77
C LEU A 9 -19.29 3.66 -16.06
N PRO A 10 -18.88 4.44 -15.04
CA PRO A 10 -18.21 5.72 -15.26
C PRO A 10 -16.92 5.55 -16.07
N ASP A 11 -16.65 6.49 -16.98
CA ASP A 11 -15.50 6.41 -17.88
C ASP A 11 -14.16 6.36 -17.12
N ASP A 12 -14.05 7.09 -15.99
CA ASP A 12 -12.85 7.03 -15.12
C ASP A 12 -12.62 5.62 -14.56
N LEU A 13 -13.69 4.90 -14.17
CA LEU A 13 -13.55 3.52 -13.69
C LEU A 13 -13.17 2.56 -14.81
N HIS A 14 -13.69 2.77 -16.01
CA HIS A 14 -13.31 1.97 -17.18
C HIS A 14 -11.82 2.14 -17.52
N GLU A 15 -11.31 3.37 -17.51
CA GLU A 15 -9.90 3.65 -17.76
C GLU A 15 -8.99 3.08 -16.66
N ARG A 16 -9.36 3.20 -15.38
CA ARG A 16 -8.62 2.54 -14.29
C ARG A 16 -8.58 1.02 -14.44
N LEU A 17 -9.69 0.39 -14.81
CA LEU A 17 -9.74 -1.05 -15.09
C LEU A 17 -8.79 -1.42 -16.25
N ARG A 18 -8.73 -0.60 -17.29
CA ARG A 18 -7.83 -0.78 -18.43
C ARG A 18 -6.37 -0.68 -18.03
N GLN A 19 -6.01 0.30 -17.21
CA GLN A 19 -4.65 0.47 -16.68
C GLN A 19 -4.24 -0.72 -15.81
N LEU A 20 -5.12 -1.17 -14.90
CA LEU A 20 -4.88 -2.35 -14.06
C LEU A 20 -4.71 -3.61 -14.91
N ALA A 21 -5.57 -3.81 -15.91
CA ALA A 21 -5.47 -4.93 -16.84
C ALA A 21 -4.14 -4.92 -17.61
N LYS A 22 -3.70 -3.75 -18.11
CA LYS A 22 -2.41 -3.58 -18.79
C LYS A 22 -1.23 -3.90 -17.87
N ARG A 23 -1.25 -3.43 -16.63
CA ARG A 23 -0.21 -3.69 -15.62
C ARG A 23 -0.09 -5.19 -15.30
N ASN A 24 -1.22 -5.88 -15.21
CA ASN A 24 -1.28 -7.30 -14.90
C ASN A 24 -1.14 -8.20 -16.15
N HIS A 25 -0.90 -7.63 -17.33
CA HIS A 25 -0.86 -8.34 -18.61
C HIS A 25 -2.10 -9.21 -18.89
N ARG A 26 -3.27 -8.74 -18.44
CA ARG A 26 -4.56 -9.43 -18.57
C ARG A 26 -5.52 -8.62 -19.45
N SER A 27 -6.54 -9.28 -19.99
CA SER A 27 -7.66 -8.56 -20.61
C SER A 27 -8.52 -7.88 -19.55
N VAL A 28 -9.23 -6.81 -19.93
CA VAL A 28 -10.14 -6.09 -19.03
C VAL A 28 -11.18 -7.03 -18.42
N THR A 29 -11.78 -7.91 -19.22
CA THR A 29 -12.73 -8.92 -18.73
C THR A 29 -12.12 -9.84 -17.69
N LYS A 30 -10.89 -10.35 -17.91
CA LYS A 30 -10.20 -11.18 -16.92
C LYS A 30 -9.86 -10.40 -15.65
N GLN A 31 -9.51 -9.12 -15.77
CA GLN A 31 -9.27 -8.26 -14.61
C GLN A 31 -10.55 -8.03 -13.79
N VAL A 32 -11.69 -7.82 -14.44
CA VAL A 32 -12.99 -7.67 -13.75
C VAL A 32 -13.37 -8.94 -13.01
N ILE A 33 -13.23 -10.11 -13.66
CA ILE A 33 -13.46 -11.41 -13.01
C ILE A 33 -12.55 -11.57 -11.80
N HIS A 34 -11.25 -11.27 -11.96
CA HIS A 34 -10.28 -11.38 -10.88
C HIS A 34 -10.64 -10.49 -9.68
N ILE A 35 -11.06 -9.25 -9.91
CA ILE A 35 -11.48 -8.33 -8.83
C ILE A 35 -12.71 -8.88 -8.08
N ILE A 36 -13.67 -9.46 -8.82
CA ILE A 36 -14.86 -10.07 -8.23
C ILE A 36 -14.45 -11.30 -7.39
N GLU A 37 -13.60 -12.18 -7.92
CA GLU A 37 -13.08 -13.36 -7.22
C GLU A 37 -12.34 -12.97 -5.94
N SER A 38 -11.44 -11.99 -6.00
CA SER A 38 -10.70 -11.44 -4.85
C SER A 38 -11.63 -10.86 -3.79
N SER A 39 -12.67 -10.13 -4.21
CA SER A 39 -13.65 -9.54 -3.28
C SER A 39 -14.49 -10.61 -2.58
N LEU A 40 -14.86 -11.68 -3.28
CA LEU A 40 -15.66 -12.78 -2.73
C LEU A 40 -14.85 -13.73 -1.84
N SER A 41 -13.56 -13.92 -2.15
CA SER A 41 -12.67 -14.79 -1.38
C SER A 41 -12.11 -14.12 -0.11
N GLY A 42 -12.44 -12.85 0.14
CA GLY A 42 -11.88 -12.08 1.25
C GLY A 42 -10.37 -11.78 1.08
N GLN A 43 -9.76 -12.27 0.00
CA GLN A 43 -8.43 -11.90 -0.44
C GLN A 43 -8.54 -10.56 -1.16
N SER A 44 -8.76 -9.50 -0.38
CA SER A 44 -8.41 -8.17 -0.84
C SER A 44 -6.96 -8.25 -1.33
N GLU A 45 -6.74 -8.01 -2.62
CA GLU A 45 -5.39 -7.83 -3.18
C GLU A 45 -4.62 -6.98 -2.18
N PRO A 46 -3.36 -7.31 -1.83
CA PRO A 46 -2.60 -6.47 -0.93
C PRO A 46 -2.47 -5.11 -1.60
N ILE A 47 -3.38 -4.19 -1.26
CA ILE A 47 -3.05 -2.78 -1.13
C ILE A 47 -1.69 -2.83 -0.47
N ASN A 48 -0.70 -2.22 -1.11
CA ASN A 48 0.64 -2.00 -0.58
C ASN A 48 0.49 -1.19 0.72
N ARG A 49 -0.04 -1.84 1.76
CA ARG A 49 0.06 -1.45 3.14
C ARG A 49 1.55 -1.64 3.37
N PRO A 50 2.30 -0.58 3.70
CA PRO A 50 3.68 -0.76 4.12
C PRO A 50 3.64 -1.89 5.14
N SER A 51 4.42 -2.94 4.85
CA SER A 51 4.54 -4.13 5.69
C SER A 51 4.53 -3.67 7.14
N SER A 52 3.61 -4.22 7.94
CA SER A 52 3.52 -3.95 9.38
C SER A 52 4.94 -3.78 9.92
N ILE A 53 5.25 -2.60 10.46
CA ILE A 53 6.59 -2.25 10.93
C ILE A 53 7.00 -3.33 11.92
N THR A 54 7.78 -4.29 11.45
CA THR A 54 8.35 -5.33 12.29
C THR A 54 9.57 -4.69 12.90
N VAL A 55 9.50 -4.42 14.20
CA VAL A 55 10.66 -3.94 14.93
C VAL A 55 11.68 -5.08 14.96
N GLN A 56 12.96 -4.71 14.86
CA GLN A 56 14.11 -5.61 14.83
C GLN A 56 13.95 -6.67 15.95
N GLY A 57 13.54 -7.89 15.58
CA GLY A 57 13.05 -8.90 16.54
C GLY A 57 11.84 -9.72 16.11
N GLY A 58 11.22 -9.43 14.96
CA GLY A 58 10.25 -10.33 14.33
C GLY A 58 8.86 -10.35 14.96
N ARG A 59 8.60 -9.48 15.95
CA ARG A 59 7.30 -9.38 16.62
C ARG A 59 6.59 -8.09 16.22
N PRO A 60 5.28 -8.14 15.94
CA PRO A 60 4.48 -6.94 15.78
C PRO A 60 4.45 -6.20 17.12
N MET A 61 4.83 -4.92 17.13
CA MET A 61 4.71 -4.07 18.32
C MET A 61 3.25 -4.00 18.77
N SER A 62 3.01 -4.19 20.06
CA SER A 62 1.70 -3.96 20.66
C SER A 62 1.37 -2.47 20.68
N ARG A 63 0.07 -2.14 20.69
CA ARG A 63 -0.39 -0.74 20.75
C ARG A 63 0.21 0.05 21.92
N LYS A 64 0.45 -0.61 23.06
CA LYS A 64 1.06 0.01 24.25
C LYS A 64 2.55 0.28 24.05
N GLU A 65 3.28 -0.60 23.37
CA GLU A 65 4.69 -0.38 23.05
C GLU A 65 4.88 0.76 22.05
N LEU A 66 3.94 0.93 21.11
CA LEU A 66 3.92 2.08 20.18
C LEU A 66 3.73 3.40 20.92
N GLU A 67 2.82 3.45 21.89
CA GLU A 67 2.54 4.64 22.69
C GLU A 67 3.75 5.02 23.54
N THR A 68 4.36 4.05 24.22
CA THR A 68 5.60 4.27 24.99
C THR A 68 6.77 4.72 24.12
N ALA A 69 6.90 4.20 22.89
CA ALA A 69 7.95 4.61 21.97
C ALA A 69 7.75 6.04 21.44
N LEU A 70 6.50 6.47 21.24
CA LEU A 70 6.19 7.84 20.84
C LEU A 70 6.47 8.84 21.98
N ASP A 71 6.27 8.41 23.23
CA ASP A 71 6.59 9.18 24.43
C ASP A 71 8.09 9.23 24.76
N ASP A 72 8.89 8.32 24.20
CA ASP A 72 10.34 8.36 24.30
C ASP A 72 10.87 9.61 23.59
N ALA A 73 11.62 10.43 24.32
CA ALA A 73 12.10 11.73 23.89
C ALA A 73 12.89 11.71 22.56
N ARG A 74 13.34 10.53 22.12
CA ARG A 74 14.02 10.28 20.84
C ARG A 74 13.16 10.58 19.61
N TYR A 75 11.83 10.47 19.69
CA TYR A 75 10.92 10.64 18.53
C TYR A 75 10.08 11.91 18.57
N ARG A 76 10.25 12.74 19.61
CA ARG A 76 9.56 14.04 19.77
C ARG A 76 9.91 15.08 18.69
N HIS A 77 10.99 14.85 17.94
CA HIS A 77 11.51 15.77 16.94
C HIS A 77 10.75 15.78 15.61
N TYR A 78 9.77 14.89 15.42
CA TYR A 78 8.91 14.85 14.23
C TYR A 78 7.52 15.41 14.55
N PRO A 79 7.32 16.74 14.50
CA PRO A 79 6.05 17.37 14.84
C PRO A 79 4.95 17.09 13.80
N SER A 80 5.31 16.64 12.60
CA SER A 80 4.38 16.30 11.53
C SER A 80 4.92 15.18 10.63
N LEU A 81 3.99 14.52 9.93
CA LEU A 81 4.31 13.49 8.93
C LEU A 81 5.17 14.05 7.78
N ASP A 82 4.99 15.31 7.39
CA ASP A 82 5.79 15.93 6.33
C ASP A 82 7.26 16.07 6.74
N HIS A 83 7.53 16.41 8.00
CA HIS A 83 8.90 16.54 8.50
C HIS A 83 9.60 15.16 8.57
N LEU A 84 8.86 14.13 8.98
CA LEU A 84 9.33 12.76 8.96
C LEU A 84 9.65 12.30 7.52
N ASN A 85 8.78 12.60 6.56
CA ASN A 85 8.98 12.23 5.15
C ASN A 85 10.23 12.89 4.57
N ALA A 86 10.43 14.19 4.83
CA ALA A 86 11.63 14.91 4.39
C ALA A 86 12.92 14.28 4.96
N HIS A 87 12.93 13.95 6.26
CA HIS A 87 14.07 13.29 6.88
C HIS A 87 14.32 11.87 6.32
N MET A 88 13.26 11.12 6.02
CA MET A 88 13.38 9.81 5.40
C MET A 88 13.90 9.88 3.95
N ASP A 89 13.59 10.96 3.23
CA ASP A 89 14.13 11.19 1.89
C ASP A 89 15.61 11.58 1.93
N GLU A 90 16.05 12.35 2.93
CA GLU A 90 17.48 12.60 3.20
C GLU A 90 18.24 11.30 3.50
N LEU A 91 17.72 10.44 4.39
CA LEU A 91 18.36 9.17 4.72
C LEU A 91 18.45 8.20 3.53
N ARG A 92 17.49 8.26 2.60
CA ARG A 92 17.53 7.48 1.35
C ARG A 92 18.64 8.00 0.43
N ALA A 93 18.76 9.32 0.29
CA ALA A 93 19.80 9.94 -0.51
C ALA A 93 21.20 9.57 0.01
N ASP A 94 21.42 9.65 1.34
CA ASP A 94 22.70 9.28 1.96
C ASP A 94 23.06 7.81 1.75
N ARG A 95 22.06 6.91 1.84
CA ARG A 95 22.27 5.48 1.61
C ARG A 95 22.63 5.18 0.15
N ASP A 96 22.00 5.89 -0.79
CA ASP A 96 22.26 5.72 -2.22
C ASP A 96 23.65 6.27 -2.61
N ASP A 97 24.17 7.28 -1.89
CA ASP A 97 25.53 7.80 -2.06
C ASP A 97 26.61 6.84 -1.50
N ILE A 98 26.33 6.08 -0.44
CA ILE A 98 27.24 5.06 0.10
C ILE A 98 27.33 3.81 -0.81
N ALA A 99 26.35 3.60 -1.69
CA ALA A 99 26.30 2.47 -2.62
C ALA A 99 26.97 2.75 -3.99
N ARG A 100 27.61 3.91 -4.16
CA ARG A 100 28.30 4.35 -5.39
C ARG A 100 29.81 4.33 -5.25
#